data_AF-A0A1F4VCA8-F1
#
_entry.id   AF-A0A1F4VCA8-F1
#
_cell.length_a   1.000
_cell.length_b   1.000
_cell.length_c   1.000
_cell.angle_alpha   90.00
_cell.angle_beta   90.00
_cell.angle_gamma   90.00
#
_symmetry.space_group_name_H-M   'P 1'
#
loop_
_entity.id
_entity.type
_entity.pdbx_description
1 polymer ?
#
loop_
_entity_poly.entity_id
_entity_poly.type
_entity_poly.pdbx_seq_one_letter_code
_entity_poly.pdbx_strand_id
1 'polypeptide(L)'
;MVEWVIFELREGDYLMPTPNLHHNLVQQLSELMDSTWRYENFYKSDASACPKCMEIWNMLHQRHEEDITTLKGHLADHVKAGDW
;
A
#
# COMPACT_ATOMS: atom_id res chain seq x y z
N MET A 1 -35.27 21.62 -43.46
CA MET A 1 -36.04 20.87 -42.45
C MET A 1 -35.21 19.64 -42.16
N VAL A 2 -34.39 19.69 -41.11
CA VAL A 2 -33.36 18.67 -40.83
C VAL A 2 -33.83 17.91 -39.60
N GLU A 3 -33.93 16.59 -39.72
CA GLU A 3 -34.29 15.68 -38.64
C GLU A 3 -33.31 15.80 -37.47
N TRP A 4 -33.84 16.09 -36.29
CA TRP A 4 -33.14 15.97 -35.04
C TRP A 4 -33.29 14.53 -34.56
N VAL A 5 -32.29 13.69 -34.82
CA VAL A 5 -32.15 12.42 -34.11
C VAL A 5 -31.68 12.75 -32.70
N ILE A 6 -32.62 12.72 -31.75
CA ILE A 6 -32.33 12.79 -30.32
C ILE A 6 -31.66 11.46 -29.95
N PHE A 7 -30.33 11.49 -29.80
CA PHE A 7 -29.60 10.39 -29.18
C PHE A 7 -29.74 10.59 -27.66
N GLU A 8 -30.60 9.79 -27.04
CA GLU A 8 -30.69 9.68 -25.57
C GLU A 8 -29.32 9.30 -25.02
N LEU A 9 -28.65 10.28 -24.41
CA LEU A 9 -27.51 10.04 -23.54
C LEU A 9 -28.04 9.25 -22.33
N ARG A 10 -27.81 7.94 -22.31
CA ARG A 10 -27.90 7.14 -21.08
C ARG A 10 -26.96 7.76 -20.06
N GLU A 11 -27.53 8.34 -19.01
CA GLU A 11 -26.84 8.62 -17.75
C GLU A 11 -26.37 7.28 -17.15
N GLY A 12 -25.22 6.78 -17.58
CA GLY A 12 -24.79 5.43 -17.18
C GLY A 12 -23.30 5.15 -17.24
N ASP A 13 -22.51 5.90 -18.01
CA ASP A 13 -21.09 5.58 -18.22
C ASP A 13 -20.15 6.73 -17.80
N TYR A 14 -20.35 7.29 -16.61
CA TYR A 14 -19.22 7.92 -15.92
C TYR A 14 -18.45 6.82 -15.21
N LEU A 15 -17.50 6.20 -15.92
CA LEU A 15 -16.52 5.27 -15.32
C LEU A 15 -15.70 6.07 -14.29
N MET A 16 -16.17 6.11 -13.04
CA MET A 16 -15.30 6.42 -11.92
C MET A 16 -14.14 5.41 -11.98
N PRO A 17 -12.87 5.85 -11.97
CA PRO A 17 -11.75 4.91 -11.99
C PRO A 17 -11.95 3.93 -10.84
N THR A 18 -11.94 2.63 -11.16
CA THR A 18 -12.00 1.57 -10.15
C THR A 18 -10.92 1.85 -9.11
N PRO A 19 -11.28 2.07 -7.83
CA PRO A 19 -10.31 2.37 -6.79
C PRO A 19 -9.24 1.26 -6.77
N ASN A 20 -7.97 1.63 -6.93
CA ASN A 20 -6.87 0.66 -6.98
C ASN A 20 -6.46 0.21 -5.56
N LEU A 21 -7.45 -0.13 -4.73
CA LEU A 21 -7.31 -0.34 -3.30
C LEU A 21 -6.36 -1.50 -2.99
N HIS A 22 -6.56 -2.66 -3.63
CA HIS A 22 -5.74 -3.85 -3.41
C HIS A 22 -4.29 -3.63 -3.87
N HIS A 23 -4.08 -2.97 -5.00
CA HIS A 23 -2.75 -2.59 -5.45
C HIS A 23 -2.05 -1.69 -4.45
N ASN A 24 -2.73 -0.66 -3.95
CA ASN A 24 -2.15 0.28 -2.98
C ASN A 24 -1.75 -0.45 -1.68
N LEU A 25 -2.56 -1.39 -1.20
CA LEU A 25 -2.23 -2.21 -0.03
C LEU A 25 -1.02 -3.12 -0.26
N VAL A 26 -0.94 -3.79 -1.42
CA VAL A 26 0.20 -4.67 -1.78
C VAL A 26 1.48 -3.86 -2.00
N GLN A 27 1.36 -2.69 -2.61
CA GLN A 27 2.48 -1.77 -2.82
C GLN A 27 3.04 -1.31 -1.47
N GLN A 28 2.17 -0.85 -0.57
CA GLN A 28 2.59 -0.43 0.77
C GLN A 28 3.25 -1.58 1.56
N LEU A 29 2.68 -2.79 1.50
CA LEU A 29 3.29 -3.96 2.14
C LEU A 29 4.70 -4.23 1.60
N SER A 30 4.88 -4.16 0.29
CA SER A 30 6.17 -4.38 -0.37
C SER A 30 7.22 -3.33 0.06
N GLU A 31 6.82 -2.06 0.13
CA GLU A 31 7.70 -0.96 0.57
C GLU A 31 8.15 -1.09 2.02
N LEU A 32 7.25 -1.54 2.91
CA LEU A 32 7.58 -1.77 4.31
C LEU A 32 8.54 -2.95 4.46
N MET A 33 8.29 -4.07 3.78
CA MET A 33 9.16 -5.25 3.81
C MET A 33 10.57 -4.95 3.30
N ASP A 34 10.68 -4.17 2.22
CA ASP A 34 11.97 -3.71 1.70
C ASP A 34 12.67 -2.77 2.69
N SER A 35 11.90 -1.90 3.37
CA SER A 35 12.43 -1.01 4.40
C SER A 35 12.97 -1.78 5.61
N THR A 36 12.24 -2.77 6.15
CA THR A 36 12.73 -3.56 7.29
C THR A 36 13.98 -4.34 6.95
N TRP A 37 14.05 -4.91 5.75
CA TRP A 37 15.27 -5.54 5.24
C TRP A 37 16.45 -4.56 5.18
N ARG A 38 16.26 -3.34 4.68
CA ARG A 38 17.33 -2.32 4.64
C ARG A 38 17.79 -1.88 6.02
N TYR A 39 16.87 -1.79 6.99
CA TYR A 39 17.21 -1.42 8.36
C TYR A 39 18.20 -2.42 8.97
N GLU A 40 17.92 -3.71 8.82
CA GLU A 40 18.76 -4.78 9.35
C GLU A 40 20.10 -4.92 8.62
N ASN A 41 20.11 -4.77 7.29
CA ASN A 41 21.29 -5.07 6.48
C ASN A 41 22.23 -3.87 6.28
N PHE A 42 21.76 -2.63 6.42
CA PHE A 42 22.56 -1.44 6.13
C PHE A 42 22.39 -0.33 7.16
N TYR A 43 21.16 0.11 7.46
CA TYR A 43 21.01 1.40 8.16
C TYR A 43 21.43 1.34 9.62
N LYS A 44 21.20 0.21 10.30
CA LYS A 44 21.70 0.00 11.66
C LYS A 44 23.22 -0.05 11.71
N SER A 45 23.88 -0.71 10.75
CA SER A 45 25.35 -0.72 10.68
C SER A 45 25.92 0.68 10.40
N ASP A 46 25.31 1.43 9.49
CA ASP A 46 25.71 2.80 9.16
C ASP A 46 25.55 3.75 10.35
N ALA A 47 24.55 3.49 11.21
CA ALA A 47 24.28 4.27 12.43
C ALA A 47 25.08 3.82 13.66
N SER A 48 26.01 2.87 13.53
CA SER A 48 26.75 2.28 14.67
C SER A 48 27.48 3.30 15.56
N ALA A 49 27.93 4.41 14.98
CA ALA A 49 28.60 5.49 15.71
C ALA A 49 27.65 6.52 16.37
N CYS A 50 26.34 6.43 16.15
CA CYS A 50 25.35 7.37 16.68
C CYS A 50 24.20 6.63 17.40
N PRO A 51 24.22 6.58 18.75
CA PRO A 51 23.21 5.88 19.54
C PRO A 51 21.77 6.35 19.26
N LYS A 52 21.57 7.65 19.04
CA LYS A 52 20.25 8.21 18.72
C LYS A 52 19.74 7.77 17.35
N CYS A 53 20.61 7.70 16.34
CA CYS A 53 20.22 7.16 15.03
C CYS A 53 19.88 5.67 15.13
N MET A 54 20.67 4.90 15.88
CA MET A 54 20.39 3.49 16.13
C MET A 54 19.02 3.29 16.80
N GLU A 55 18.69 4.10 17.81
CA GLU A 55 17.38 4.07 18.47
C GLU A 55 16.24 4.35 17.48
N ILE A 56 16.39 5.36 16.61
CA ILE A 56 15.41 5.67 15.57
C ILE A 56 15.20 4.48 14.63
N TRP A 57 16.27 3.84 14.16
CA TRP A 57 16.15 2.68 13.26
C TRP A 57 15.52 1.47 13.95
N ASN A 58 15.79 1.24 15.24
CA ASN A 58 15.14 0.19 16.00
C ASN A 58 13.63 0.47 16.16
N MET A 59 13.26 1.70 16.49
CA MET A 59 11.86 2.12 16.60
C MET A 59 11.11 1.97 15.26
N LEU A 60 11.71 2.48 14.17
CA LEU A 60 11.12 2.37 12.84
C LEU A 60 10.97 0.90 12.42
N HIS A 61 12.01 0.08 12.65
CA HIS A 61 11.94 -1.33 12.33
C HIS A 61 10.79 -2.02 13.08
N GLN A 62 10.69 -1.84 14.40
CA GLN A 62 9.61 -2.43 15.17
C GLN A 62 8.23 -2.00 14.64
N ARG A 63 8.01 -0.70 14.43
CA ARG A 63 6.74 -0.19 13.92
C ARG A 63 6.39 -0.78 12.55
N HIS A 64 7.38 -0.90 11.66
CA HIS A 64 7.14 -1.42 10.31
C HIS A 64 6.81 -2.92 10.33
N GLU A 65 7.38 -3.71 11.24
CA GLU A 65 7.01 -5.12 11.44
C GLU A 65 5.55 -5.27 11.95
N GLU A 66 5.11 -4.37 12.83
CA GLU A 66 3.71 -4.29 13.29
C GLU A 66 2.77 -3.91 12.13
N ASP A 67 3.14 -2.92 11.31
CA ASP A 67 2.40 -2.50 10.12
C ASP A 67 2.33 -3.61 9.06
N ILE A 68 3.44 -4.32 8.80
CA ILE A 68 3.51 -5.50 7.91
C ILE A 68 2.56 -6.59 8.39
N THR A 69 2.54 -6.88 9.69
CA THR A 69 1.65 -7.89 10.28
C THR A 69 0.19 -7.52 10.04
N THR A 70 -0.15 -6.25 10.24
CA THR A 70 -1.50 -5.72 10.03
C THR A 70 -1.93 -5.85 8.56
N LEU A 71 -1.08 -5.39 7.63
CA LEU A 71 -1.37 -5.45 6.19
C LEU A 71 -1.49 -6.89 5.68
N LYS A 72 -0.60 -7.78 6.10
CA LYS A 72 -0.67 -9.21 5.74
C LYS A 72 -1.96 -9.85 6.23
N GLY A 73 -2.38 -9.54 7.46
CA GLY A 73 -3.65 -10.01 8.02
C GLY A 73 -4.83 -9.54 7.17
N HIS A 74 -4.90 -8.24 6.91
CA HIS A 74 -6.00 -7.65 6.14
C HIS A 74 -6.07 -8.16 4.70
N LEU A 75 -4.93 -8.27 4.02
CA LEU A 75 -4.85 -8.85 2.67
C LEU A 75 -5.29 -10.32 2.66
N ALA A 76 -4.90 -11.10 3.67
CA ALA A 76 -5.34 -12.49 3.80
C ALA A 76 -6.85 -12.60 3.98
N ASP A 77 -7.48 -11.67 4.69
CA ASP A 77 -8.92 -11.63 4.86
C ASP A 77 -9.64 -11.32 3.54
N HIS A 78 -9.12 -10.39 2.73
CA HIS A 78 -9.60 -10.18 1.36
C HIS A 78 -9.49 -11.46 0.50
N VAL A 79 -8.36 -12.17 0.58
CA VAL A 79 -8.18 -13.43 -0.18
C VAL A 79 -9.23 -14.47 0.22
N LYS A 80 -9.53 -14.60 1.52
CA LYS A 80 -10.53 -15.53 2.02
C LYS A 80 -11.96 -15.13 1.64
N ALA A 81 -12.25 -13.83 1.63
CA ALA A 81 -13.56 -13.29 1.26
C ALA A 81 -13.81 -13.38 -0.26
N GLY A 82 -12.75 -13.45 -1.06
CA GLY A 82 -12.84 -13.49 -2.52
C GLY A 82 -13.22 -12.13 -3.12
N ASP A 83 -13.00 -11.04 -2.40
CA ASP A 83 -13.31 -9.65 -2.80
C ASP A 83 -12.06 -8.91 -3.30
N TRP A 84 -11.24 -9.62 -4.09
CA TRP A 84 -10.05 -9.12 -4.78
C TRP A 84 -10.33 -8.53 -6.15
#